data_AF-A0A2S5A6E4-F1
#
_entry.id   AF-A0A2S5A6E4-F1
#
_cell.length_a   1.000
_cell.length_b   1.000
_cell.length_c   1.000
_cell.angle_alpha   90.00
_cell.angle_beta   90.00
_cell.angle_gamma   90.00
#
_symmetry.space_group_name_H-M   'P 1'
#
loop_
_entity.id
_entity.type
_entity.pdbx_description
1 polymer ?
#
loop_
_entity_poly.entity_id
_entity_poly.type
_entity_poly.pdbx_seq_one_letter_code
_entity_poly.pdbx_strand_id
1 'polypeptide(L)'
;MRKITYLFIISILFSCGGENPYPNKISDFRSELQIPLKKLASEKKLPSSDTIARNYIKENCTKEELLKLLKCEDPILRVIAYRTLVNKNEKDYFKILLGHLSDTTKVEWWYYEDAADNFMVSDLLIRKAEDSRKLTRTEKNILVDSVLLKHSYLGVSNWMLQDIEPNEKYYSIIKQKSKMKTDRCGEQLGACYALSKFKKKEDLEFLKNTFNNLENPCEDWIFKSIEENPNEIYFPILKKYFDKTVKKKKQSSYDDFKYYCRAIAKYQNKESLVLLTEILDKKNYPDTWYFKYNEENVFRAIHKYKAPIYEDLYKKLKPKMSEYVMEYLDKPDYNESKTW
;
A
#
# COMPACT_ATOMS: atom_id res chain seq x y z
N MET A 1 -58.01 29.22 20.35
CA MET A 1 -57.26 28.82 19.15
C MET A 1 -55.84 29.37 19.29
N ARG A 2 -54.71 28.68 19.28
CA ARG A 2 -54.30 27.28 19.08
C ARG A 2 -52.99 27.17 19.88
N LYS A 3 -52.86 26.18 20.78
CA LYS A 3 -51.62 25.92 21.54
C LYS A 3 -50.58 25.34 20.58
N ILE A 4 -49.41 25.97 20.44
CA ILE A 4 -48.25 25.39 19.75
C ILE A 4 -47.32 24.87 20.84
N THR A 5 -47.39 23.57 21.04
CA THR A 5 -46.56 22.81 21.97
C THR A 5 -45.17 22.67 21.38
N TYR A 6 -44.17 23.30 21.99
CA TYR A 6 -42.76 23.05 21.67
C TYR A 6 -42.40 21.64 22.11
N LEU A 7 -42.20 20.75 21.13
CA LEU A 7 -41.68 19.41 21.37
C LEU A 7 -40.16 19.52 21.61
N PHE A 8 -39.77 19.50 22.88
CA PHE A 8 -38.39 19.22 23.29
C PHE A 8 -38.03 17.81 22.80
N ILE A 9 -37.26 17.70 21.72
CA ILE A 9 -36.53 16.46 21.43
C ILE A 9 -35.40 16.42 22.45
N ILE A 10 -35.67 15.76 23.56
CA ILE A 10 -34.68 15.33 24.54
C ILE A 10 -33.63 14.54 23.77
N SER A 11 -32.46 15.16 23.61
CA SER A 11 -31.23 14.48 23.22
C SER A 11 -31.02 13.38 24.24
N ILE A 12 -31.36 12.16 23.88
CA ILE A 12 -30.94 10.98 24.62
C ILE A 12 -29.44 10.93 24.45
N LEU A 13 -28.73 11.59 25.38
CA LEU A 13 -27.38 11.26 25.76
C LEU A 13 -27.42 9.82 26.27
N PHE A 14 -27.50 8.87 25.33
CA PHE A 14 -27.00 7.53 25.56
C PHE A 14 -25.50 7.69 25.82
N SER A 15 -25.18 8.05 27.06
CA SER A 15 -23.99 7.56 27.73
C SER A 15 -24.15 6.05 27.85
N CYS A 16 -24.11 5.34 26.72
CA CYS A 16 -23.55 4.01 26.67
C CYS A 16 -22.14 4.21 27.19
N GLY A 17 -21.93 3.95 28.49
CA GLY A 17 -20.58 3.80 29.02
C GLY A 17 -19.98 2.63 28.26
N GLY A 18 -19.33 2.94 27.14
CA GLY A 18 -18.70 1.94 26.29
C GLY A 18 -17.75 1.18 27.18
N GLU A 19 -17.96 -0.13 27.32
CA GLU A 19 -17.01 -0.97 28.02
C GLU A 19 -15.63 -0.67 27.45
N ASN A 20 -14.68 -0.31 28.32
CA ASN A 20 -13.30 -0.09 27.89
C ASN A 20 -12.85 -1.37 27.17
N PRO A 21 -12.56 -1.33 25.85
CA PRO A 21 -12.22 -2.53 25.08
C PRO A 21 -10.91 -3.16 25.57
N TYR A 22 -10.10 -2.42 26.33
CA TYR A 22 -8.82 -2.85 26.88
C TYR A 22 -8.79 -2.67 28.41
N PRO A 23 -9.56 -3.47 29.17
CA PRO A 23 -9.74 -3.29 30.60
C PRO A 23 -8.55 -3.76 31.45
N ASN A 24 -7.64 -4.57 30.90
CA ASN A 24 -6.62 -5.22 31.71
C ASN A 24 -5.43 -4.29 31.98
N LYS A 25 -4.99 -4.28 33.22
CA LYS A 25 -3.80 -3.57 33.70
C LYS A 25 -2.66 -4.53 33.91
N ILE A 26 -1.43 -4.02 33.94
CA ILE A 26 -0.24 -4.83 34.25
C ILE A 26 -0.34 -5.47 35.65
N SER A 27 -1.01 -4.81 36.59
CA SER A 27 -1.29 -5.35 37.94
C SER A 27 -2.11 -6.64 37.94
N ASP A 28 -2.84 -6.93 36.86
CA ASP A 28 -3.74 -8.07 36.78
C ASP A 28 -3.01 -9.37 36.41
N PHE A 29 -1.70 -9.29 36.14
CA PHE A 29 -0.86 -10.44 35.80
C PHE A 29 -0.10 -10.94 37.03
N ARG A 30 0.33 -12.20 37.01
CA ARG A 30 1.16 -12.77 38.08
C ARG A 30 2.46 -11.98 38.25
N SER A 31 2.96 -11.94 39.49
CA SER A 31 4.04 -11.03 39.91
C SER A 31 5.30 -11.10 39.04
N GLU A 32 5.64 -12.29 38.55
CA GLU A 32 6.81 -12.58 37.73
C GLU A 32 6.70 -11.97 36.33
N LEU A 33 5.49 -11.82 35.79
CA LEU A 33 5.26 -11.16 34.50
C LEU A 33 5.25 -9.63 34.63
N GLN A 34 4.89 -9.08 35.80
CA GLN A 34 4.70 -7.64 35.94
C GLN A 34 5.99 -6.84 35.67
N ILE A 35 7.15 -7.36 36.06
CA ILE A 35 8.46 -6.71 35.85
C ILE A 35 8.76 -6.53 34.34
N PRO A 36 8.80 -7.59 33.52
CA PRO A 36 9.05 -7.45 32.09
C PRO A 36 7.94 -6.66 31.38
N LEU A 37 6.68 -6.78 31.80
CA LEU A 37 5.57 -6.00 31.23
C LEU A 37 5.73 -4.49 31.51
N LYS A 38 6.04 -4.10 32.75
CA LYS A 38 6.34 -2.69 33.10
C LYS A 38 7.53 -2.17 32.31
N LYS A 39 8.56 -3.01 32.10
CA LYS A 39 9.72 -2.62 31.31
C LYS A 39 9.33 -2.31 29.86
N LEU A 40 8.56 -3.18 29.21
CA LEU A 40 8.09 -2.97 27.84
C LEU A 40 7.12 -1.79 27.72
N ALA A 41 6.18 -1.63 28.66
CA ALA A 41 5.25 -0.51 28.70
C ALA A 41 5.93 0.85 28.92
N SER A 42 7.12 0.86 29.54
CA SER A 42 7.93 2.06 29.70
C SER A 42 8.67 2.47 28.41
N GLU A 43 8.68 1.62 27.38
CA GLU A 43 9.30 1.95 26.10
C GLU A 43 8.41 2.95 25.33
N LYS A 44 9.02 3.98 24.77
CA LYS A 44 8.29 4.98 23.95
C LYS A 44 7.88 4.45 22.58
N LYS A 45 8.50 3.35 22.15
CA LYS A 45 8.38 2.77 20.82
C LYS A 45 8.35 1.26 20.90
N LEU A 46 7.73 0.63 19.91
CA LEU A 46 7.77 -0.82 19.76
C LEU A 46 9.22 -1.28 19.50
N PRO A 47 9.80 -2.16 20.33
CA PRO A 47 11.19 -2.57 20.17
C PRO A 47 11.41 -3.28 18.83
N SER A 48 12.39 -2.80 18.07
CA SER A 48 12.78 -3.36 16.77
C SER A 48 13.53 -4.68 16.92
N SER A 49 14.35 -4.82 17.96
CA SER A 49 15.14 -6.02 18.28
C SER A 49 14.51 -6.84 19.42
N ASP A 50 15.06 -8.04 19.61
CA ASP A 50 14.71 -8.90 20.75
C ASP A 50 15.34 -8.33 22.03
N THR A 51 14.49 -7.90 22.97
CA THR A 51 14.90 -7.47 24.31
C THR A 51 14.72 -8.60 25.31
N ILE A 52 15.42 -8.56 26.45
CA ILE A 52 15.27 -9.55 27.53
C ILE A 52 13.79 -9.64 27.96
N ALA A 53 13.12 -8.50 28.12
CA ALA A 53 11.72 -8.45 28.51
C ALA A 53 10.80 -9.08 27.44
N ARG A 54 11.04 -8.78 26.15
CA ARG A 54 10.27 -9.36 25.04
C ARG A 54 10.47 -10.88 24.92
N ASN A 55 11.72 -11.35 25.05
CA ASN A 55 12.05 -12.77 25.03
C ASN A 55 11.37 -13.51 26.20
N TYR A 56 11.35 -12.87 27.37
CA TYR A 56 10.66 -13.43 28.52
C TYR A 56 9.16 -13.64 28.25
N ILE A 57 8.46 -12.66 27.66
CA ILE A 57 7.05 -12.82 27.26
C ILE A 57 6.87 -13.95 26.25
N LYS A 58 7.75 -14.01 25.25
CA LYS A 58 7.72 -15.05 24.21
C LYS A 58 7.85 -16.46 24.81
N GLU A 59 8.76 -16.64 25.75
CA GLU A 59 9.08 -17.95 26.33
C GLU A 59 8.12 -18.36 27.45
N ASN A 60 7.68 -17.42 28.29
CA ASN A 60 7.05 -17.74 29.57
C ASN A 60 5.54 -17.45 29.64
N CYS A 61 4.97 -16.64 28.73
CA CYS A 61 3.53 -16.39 28.76
C CYS A 61 2.73 -17.56 28.17
N THR A 62 1.70 -18.00 28.91
CA THR A 62 0.71 -18.94 28.37
C THR A 62 -0.18 -18.29 27.32
N LYS A 63 -0.96 -19.08 26.60
CA LYS A 63 -1.94 -18.57 25.64
C LYS A 63 -2.94 -17.62 26.32
N GLU A 64 -3.46 -18.00 27.49
CA GLU A 64 -4.45 -17.23 28.24
C GLU A 64 -3.87 -15.88 28.69
N GLU A 65 -2.60 -15.87 29.12
CA GLU A 65 -1.89 -14.65 29.48
C GLU A 65 -1.70 -13.74 28.26
N LEU A 66 -1.36 -14.30 27.09
CA LEU A 66 -1.26 -13.53 25.85
C LEU A 66 -2.61 -12.97 25.39
N LEU A 67 -3.69 -13.74 25.52
CA LEU A 67 -5.06 -13.27 25.26
C LEU A 67 -5.47 -12.16 26.24
N LYS A 68 -5.03 -12.23 27.49
CA LYS A 68 -5.23 -11.16 28.47
C LYS A 68 -4.41 -9.91 28.10
N LEU A 69 -3.17 -10.07 27.63
CA LEU A 69 -2.31 -8.97 27.17
C LEU A 69 -2.86 -8.26 25.94
N LEU A 70 -3.53 -8.97 25.02
CA LEU A 70 -4.25 -8.34 23.90
C LEU A 70 -5.32 -7.36 24.36
N LYS A 71 -5.86 -7.54 25.57
CA LYS A 71 -6.84 -6.65 26.19
C LYS A 71 -6.20 -5.69 27.20
N CYS A 72 -4.88 -5.53 27.18
CA CYS A 72 -4.16 -4.62 28.07
C CYS A 72 -4.30 -3.18 27.61
N GLU A 73 -4.43 -2.24 28.56
CA GLU A 73 -4.50 -0.79 28.28
C GLU A 73 -3.28 -0.28 27.49
N ASP A 74 -2.12 -0.89 27.66
CA ASP A 74 -0.89 -0.55 26.95
C ASP A 74 -0.86 -1.11 25.52
N PRO A 75 -0.76 -0.27 24.47
CA PRO A 75 -0.82 -0.72 23.09
C PRO A 75 0.43 -1.47 22.61
N ILE A 76 1.62 -1.21 23.19
CA ILE A 76 2.84 -1.95 22.86
C ILE A 76 2.68 -3.40 23.31
N LEU A 77 2.14 -3.62 24.50
CA LEU A 77 1.87 -4.96 25.02
C LEU A 77 0.86 -5.72 24.15
N ARG A 78 -0.18 -5.04 23.62
CA ARG A 78 -1.13 -5.66 22.68
C ARG A 78 -0.43 -6.15 21.41
N VAL A 79 0.42 -5.32 20.79
CA VAL A 79 1.18 -5.70 19.59
C VAL A 79 2.14 -6.86 19.86
N ILE A 80 2.87 -6.83 20.98
CA ILE A 80 3.81 -7.89 21.37
C ILE A 80 3.06 -9.21 21.62
N ALA A 81 1.92 -9.16 22.30
CA ALA A 81 1.11 -10.34 22.57
C ALA A 81 0.63 -10.99 21.26
N TYR A 82 0.08 -10.19 20.34
CA TYR A 82 -0.35 -10.68 19.03
C TYR A 82 0.80 -11.31 18.24
N ARG A 83 1.94 -10.62 18.15
CA ARG A 83 3.14 -11.13 17.47
C ARG A 83 3.61 -12.45 18.05
N THR A 84 3.52 -12.60 19.37
CA THR A 84 3.87 -13.84 20.08
C THR A 84 2.91 -14.98 19.74
N LEU A 85 1.60 -14.74 19.75
CA LEU A 85 0.59 -15.73 19.36
C LEU A 85 0.80 -16.21 17.92
N VAL A 86 1.03 -15.27 16.99
CA VAL A 86 1.35 -15.61 15.59
C VAL A 86 2.62 -16.46 15.52
N ASN A 87 3.69 -16.08 16.23
CA ASN A 87 4.95 -16.84 16.23
C ASN A 87 4.81 -18.24 16.83
N LYS A 88 3.95 -18.42 17.84
CA LYS A 88 3.64 -19.72 18.46
C LYS A 88 2.72 -20.61 17.60
N ASN A 89 2.31 -20.15 16.42
CA ASN A 89 1.36 -20.87 15.53
C ASN A 89 0.00 -21.13 16.18
N GLU A 90 -0.48 -20.20 17.00
CA GLU A 90 -1.79 -20.32 17.62
C GLU A 90 -2.89 -20.31 16.55
N LYS A 91 -3.76 -21.34 16.55
CA LYS A 91 -4.73 -21.59 15.47
C LYS A 91 -5.78 -20.48 15.32
N ASP A 92 -6.05 -19.73 16.38
CA ASP A 92 -7.06 -18.68 16.45
C ASP A 92 -6.50 -17.26 16.17
N TYR A 93 -5.23 -17.14 15.75
CA TYR A 93 -4.59 -15.84 15.48
C TYR A 93 -5.39 -14.97 14.50
N PHE A 94 -6.07 -15.57 13.51
CA PHE A 94 -6.88 -14.84 12.54
C PHE A 94 -8.18 -14.32 13.17
N LYS A 95 -8.88 -15.14 13.96
CA LYS A 95 -10.08 -14.70 14.69
C LYS A 95 -9.75 -13.54 15.65
N ILE A 96 -8.61 -13.64 16.32
CA ILE A 96 -8.08 -12.61 17.20
C ILE A 96 -7.83 -11.31 16.41
N LEU A 97 -7.17 -11.40 15.25
CA LEU A 97 -6.92 -10.25 14.37
C LEU A 97 -8.21 -9.51 14.03
N LEU A 98 -9.24 -10.25 13.59
CA LEU A 98 -10.53 -9.66 13.22
C LEU A 98 -11.19 -8.93 14.41
N GLY A 99 -11.05 -9.44 15.62
CA GLY A 99 -11.55 -8.79 16.83
C GLY A 99 -10.82 -7.49 17.20
N HIS A 100 -9.64 -7.25 16.62
CA HIS A 100 -8.81 -6.08 16.91
C HIS A 100 -8.85 -5.00 15.84
N LEU A 101 -9.56 -5.17 14.72
CA LEU A 101 -9.52 -4.21 13.61
C LEU A 101 -9.93 -2.77 13.98
N SER A 102 -10.71 -2.60 15.06
CA SER A 102 -11.09 -1.28 15.58
C SER A 102 -10.04 -0.61 16.47
N ASP A 103 -8.89 -1.24 16.75
CA ASP A 103 -7.84 -0.66 17.61
C ASP A 103 -7.05 0.43 16.87
N THR A 104 -7.52 1.67 16.99
CA THR A 104 -6.91 2.86 16.37
C THR A 104 -5.79 3.48 17.21
N THR A 105 -5.44 2.86 18.35
CA THR A 105 -4.37 3.36 19.21
C THR A 105 -3.05 3.36 18.44
N LYS A 106 -2.30 4.46 18.50
CA LYS A 106 -1.04 4.59 17.76
C LYS A 106 0.15 4.11 18.58
N VAL A 107 1.08 3.44 17.92
CA VAL A 107 2.37 3.02 18.46
C VAL A 107 3.46 3.49 17.50
N GLU A 108 4.49 4.15 18.02
CA GLU A 108 5.68 4.46 17.25
C GLU A 108 6.44 3.16 16.96
N TRP A 109 6.68 2.86 15.69
CA TRP A 109 7.47 1.70 15.27
C TRP A 109 8.52 2.09 14.25
N TRP A 110 9.74 1.60 14.47
CA TRP A 110 10.88 1.80 13.60
C TRP A 110 10.98 0.65 12.60
N TYR A 111 11.05 0.99 11.33
CA TYR A 111 11.37 0.06 10.24
C TYR A 111 12.79 0.37 9.73
N TYR A 112 13.59 -0.68 9.55
CA TYR A 112 14.98 -0.61 9.04
C TYR A 112 15.96 0.31 9.81
N GLU A 113 15.73 0.52 11.11
CA GLU A 113 16.59 1.28 12.04
C GLU A 113 16.78 2.78 11.76
N ASP A 114 16.30 3.29 10.63
CA ASP A 114 16.49 4.67 10.17
C ASP A 114 15.18 5.46 9.96
N ALA A 115 14.03 4.78 9.97
CA ALA A 115 12.73 5.42 9.78
C ALA A 115 11.71 4.97 10.84
N ALA A 116 10.95 5.94 11.35
CA ALA A 116 9.91 5.73 12.34
C ALA A 116 8.59 6.35 11.88
N ASP A 117 7.49 5.70 12.19
CA ASP A 117 6.16 6.27 11.99
C ASP A 117 5.21 5.79 13.10
N ASN A 118 4.08 6.50 13.24
CA ASN A 118 3.03 6.15 14.18
C ASN A 118 1.97 5.30 13.49
N PHE A 119 1.96 4.01 13.81
CA PHE A 119 1.03 3.04 13.22
C PHE A 119 -0.11 2.73 14.19
N MET A 120 -1.32 2.51 13.68
CA MET A 120 -2.39 1.94 14.50
C MET A 120 -2.02 0.51 14.89
N VAL A 121 -2.40 0.08 16.09
CA VAL A 121 -2.20 -1.31 16.55
C VAL A 121 -2.73 -2.29 15.52
N SER A 122 -3.95 -2.08 14.98
CA SER A 122 -4.53 -2.89 13.92
C SER A 122 -3.63 -3.06 12.69
N ASP A 123 -3.01 -1.97 12.21
CA ASP A 123 -2.10 -2.02 11.06
C ASP A 123 -0.89 -2.93 11.36
N LEU A 124 -0.33 -2.82 12.57
CA LEU A 124 0.81 -3.64 12.99
C LEU A 124 0.44 -5.12 13.17
N LEU A 125 -0.80 -5.42 13.57
CA LEU A 125 -1.28 -6.79 13.70
C LEU A 125 -1.48 -7.42 12.31
N ILE A 126 -2.11 -6.69 11.39
CA ILE A 126 -2.31 -7.12 10.00
C ILE A 126 -0.96 -7.40 9.33
N ARG A 127 -0.01 -6.47 9.45
CA ARG A 127 1.33 -6.62 8.89
C ARG A 127 2.03 -7.87 9.43
N LYS A 128 1.93 -8.15 10.73
CA LYS A 128 2.53 -9.37 11.29
C LYS A 128 1.93 -10.64 10.70
N ALA A 129 0.60 -10.69 10.52
CA ALA A 129 -0.06 -11.85 9.93
C ALA A 129 0.36 -12.05 8.47
N GLU A 130 0.47 -10.97 7.70
CA GLU A 130 0.90 -10.96 6.30
C GLU A 130 2.37 -11.34 6.14
N ASP A 131 3.30 -10.70 6.86
CA ASP A 131 4.75 -10.98 6.84
C ASP A 131 5.07 -12.44 7.16
N SER A 132 4.26 -13.05 8.03
CA SER A 132 4.44 -14.46 8.41
C SER A 132 4.02 -15.45 7.33
N ARG A 133 3.41 -14.96 6.23
CA ARG A 133 2.83 -15.75 5.12
C ARG A 133 1.85 -16.83 5.58
N LYS A 134 1.16 -16.59 6.71
CA LYS A 134 0.24 -17.57 7.33
C LYS A 134 -1.20 -17.44 6.86
N LEU A 135 -1.59 -16.25 6.37
CA LEU A 135 -2.93 -16.02 5.88
C LEU A 135 -3.20 -16.87 4.64
N THR A 136 -4.18 -17.76 4.75
CA THR A 136 -4.75 -18.48 3.60
C THR A 136 -5.44 -17.49 2.64
N ARG A 137 -5.70 -17.90 1.40
CA ARG A 137 -6.42 -17.06 0.44
C ARG A 137 -7.80 -16.64 0.96
N THR A 138 -8.51 -17.54 1.66
CA THR A 138 -9.81 -17.24 2.26
C THR A 138 -9.70 -16.19 3.36
N GLU A 139 -8.71 -16.31 4.26
CA GLU A 139 -8.48 -15.33 5.32
C GLU A 139 -8.07 -13.96 4.76
N LYS A 140 -7.23 -13.92 3.72
CA LYS A 140 -6.90 -12.68 3.02
C LYS A 140 -8.15 -12.00 2.46
N ASN A 141 -9.03 -12.75 1.80
CA ASN A 141 -10.28 -12.20 1.27
C ASN A 141 -11.17 -11.64 2.38
N ILE A 142 -11.37 -12.38 3.48
CA ILE A 142 -12.18 -11.91 4.63
C ILE A 142 -11.58 -10.64 5.25
N LEU A 143 -10.26 -10.58 5.36
CA LEU A 143 -9.57 -9.43 5.92
C LEU A 143 -9.70 -8.20 5.00
N VAL A 144 -9.49 -8.37 3.69
CA VAL A 144 -9.69 -7.30 2.70
C VAL A 144 -11.12 -6.78 2.75
N ASP A 145 -12.12 -7.67 2.74
CA ASP A 145 -13.54 -7.30 2.86
C ASP A 145 -13.78 -6.47 4.14
N SER A 146 -13.27 -6.94 5.28
CA SER A 146 -13.44 -6.28 6.57
C SER A 146 -12.78 -4.90 6.59
N VAL A 147 -11.53 -4.82 6.13
CA VAL A 147 -10.76 -3.57 6.13
C VAL A 147 -11.37 -2.57 5.15
N LEU A 148 -11.60 -2.94 3.89
CA LEU A 148 -12.07 -1.98 2.89
C LEU A 148 -13.51 -1.52 3.13
N LEU A 149 -14.39 -2.38 3.66
CA LEU A 149 -15.81 -2.04 3.83
C LEU A 149 -16.14 -1.45 5.20
N LYS A 150 -15.37 -1.77 6.26
CA LYS A 150 -15.69 -1.36 7.64
C LYS A 150 -14.58 -0.58 8.33
N HIS A 151 -13.32 -0.82 7.99
CA HIS A 151 -12.15 -0.21 8.65
C HIS A 151 -11.25 0.52 7.64
N SER A 152 -11.85 1.22 6.68
CA SER A 152 -11.13 1.85 5.56
C SER A 152 -10.26 3.04 5.97
N TYR A 153 -10.32 3.44 7.25
CA TYR A 153 -9.42 4.40 7.88
C TYR A 153 -8.04 3.82 8.22
N LEU A 154 -7.88 2.49 8.26
CA LEU A 154 -6.60 1.84 8.54
C LEU A 154 -5.59 2.12 7.41
N GLY A 155 -4.33 2.34 7.75
CA GLY A 155 -3.28 2.65 6.77
C GLY A 155 -3.10 1.54 5.74
N VAL A 156 -3.20 0.27 6.17
CA VAL A 156 -3.09 -0.91 5.30
C VAL A 156 -4.16 -0.97 4.21
N SER A 157 -5.30 -0.29 4.40
CA SER A 157 -6.36 -0.22 3.38
C SER A 157 -5.84 0.40 2.07
N ASN A 158 -4.88 1.33 2.15
CA ASN A 158 -4.27 1.96 0.99
C ASN A 158 -3.43 0.98 0.18
N TRP A 159 -2.87 -0.06 0.82
CA TRP A 159 -2.05 -1.08 0.14
C TRP A 159 -2.96 -2.18 -0.42
N MET A 160 -3.95 -2.62 0.37
CA MET A 160 -4.92 -3.62 -0.06
C MET A 160 -5.65 -3.20 -1.34
N LEU A 161 -6.11 -1.95 -1.42
CA LEU A 161 -6.83 -1.47 -2.61
C LEU A 161 -5.96 -1.49 -3.88
N GLN A 162 -4.62 -1.35 -3.74
CA GLN A 162 -3.69 -1.33 -4.87
C GLN A 162 -3.47 -2.73 -5.46
N ASP A 163 -3.61 -3.79 -4.66
CA ASP A 163 -3.32 -5.16 -5.09
C ASP A 163 -4.55 -5.91 -5.62
N ILE A 164 -5.73 -5.63 -5.05
CA ILE A 164 -6.95 -6.37 -5.38
C ILE A 164 -7.35 -6.23 -6.85
N GLU A 165 -8.03 -7.26 -7.35
CA GLU A 165 -8.74 -7.20 -8.63
C GLU A 165 -9.95 -6.27 -8.53
N PRO A 166 -10.35 -5.61 -9.65
CA PRO A 166 -11.51 -4.74 -9.64
C PRO A 166 -12.77 -5.53 -9.27
N ASN A 167 -13.45 -5.09 -8.21
CA ASN A 167 -14.70 -5.68 -7.74
C ASN A 167 -15.68 -4.57 -7.35
N GLU A 168 -16.87 -4.59 -7.94
CA GLU A 168 -17.90 -3.54 -7.78
C GLU A 168 -18.24 -3.24 -6.32
N LYS A 169 -18.15 -4.23 -5.41
CA LYS A 169 -18.42 -4.01 -3.99
C LYS A 169 -17.48 -2.98 -3.34
N TYR A 170 -16.29 -2.76 -3.91
CA TYR A 170 -15.31 -1.78 -3.42
C TYR A 170 -15.28 -0.49 -4.22
N TYR A 171 -16.03 -0.40 -5.32
CA TYR A 171 -15.91 0.72 -6.25
C TYR A 171 -16.17 2.07 -5.56
N SER A 172 -17.19 2.16 -4.73
CA SER A 172 -17.55 3.39 -4.01
C SER A 172 -16.45 3.86 -3.05
N ILE A 173 -15.87 2.95 -2.26
CA ILE A 173 -14.81 3.30 -1.31
C ILE A 173 -13.49 3.66 -2.02
N ILE A 174 -13.15 2.97 -3.10
CA ILE A 174 -11.98 3.28 -3.93
C ILE A 174 -12.16 4.66 -4.58
N LYS A 175 -13.33 4.93 -5.17
CA LYS A 175 -13.65 6.23 -5.77
C LYS A 175 -13.61 7.35 -4.73
N GLN A 176 -14.09 7.11 -3.51
CA GLN A 176 -13.98 8.07 -2.42
C GLN A 176 -12.51 8.35 -2.08
N LYS A 177 -11.70 7.31 -1.84
CA LYS A 177 -10.26 7.46 -1.50
C LYS A 177 -9.48 8.17 -2.60
N SER A 178 -9.77 7.91 -3.88
CA SER A 178 -9.10 8.57 -5.01
C SER A 178 -9.31 10.09 -5.05
N LYS A 179 -10.35 10.61 -4.37
CA LYS A 179 -10.65 12.04 -4.26
C LYS A 179 -10.03 12.70 -3.03
N MET A 180 -9.52 11.91 -2.08
CA MET A 180 -8.96 12.42 -0.84
C MET A 180 -7.51 12.86 -1.09
N LYS A 181 -7.25 14.16 -0.95
CA LYS A 181 -5.88 14.68 -0.93
C LYS A 181 -5.27 14.39 0.44
N THR A 182 -4.07 13.86 0.45
CA THR A 182 -3.29 13.61 1.67
C THR A 182 -1.88 14.15 1.47
N ASP A 183 -1.12 14.30 2.55
CA ASP A 183 0.27 14.76 2.50
C ASP A 183 1.19 13.74 1.79
N ARG A 184 0.69 12.51 1.56
CA ARG A 184 1.39 11.42 0.87
C ARG A 184 0.74 11.18 -0.49
N CYS A 185 1.31 11.74 -1.55
CA CYS A 185 0.78 11.62 -2.91
C CYS A 185 0.45 10.17 -3.34
N GLY A 186 1.20 9.18 -2.82
CA GLY A 186 1.03 7.76 -3.14
C GLY A 186 -0.29 7.16 -2.64
N GLU A 187 -0.91 7.75 -1.62
CA GLU A 187 -2.21 7.27 -1.12
C GLU A 187 -3.34 7.62 -2.09
N GLN A 188 -3.41 8.89 -2.51
CA GLN A 188 -4.40 9.33 -3.49
C GLN A 188 -4.15 8.66 -4.84
N LEU A 189 -2.92 8.71 -5.34
CA LEU A 189 -2.59 8.19 -6.67
C LEU A 189 -2.64 6.67 -6.72
N GLY A 190 -2.30 5.97 -5.63
CA GLY A 190 -2.53 4.53 -5.50
C GLY A 190 -4.03 4.17 -5.54
N ALA A 191 -4.89 4.99 -4.95
CA ALA A 191 -6.34 4.83 -5.08
C ALA A 191 -6.85 5.15 -6.49
N CYS A 192 -6.27 6.13 -7.19
CA CYS A 192 -6.54 6.35 -8.62
C CYS A 192 -6.13 5.15 -9.48
N TYR A 193 -4.99 4.52 -9.17
CA TYR A 193 -4.58 3.28 -9.83
C TYR A 193 -5.61 2.17 -9.61
N ALA A 194 -6.04 1.94 -8.37
CA ALA A 194 -7.10 0.97 -8.09
C ALA A 194 -8.41 1.30 -8.84
N LEU A 195 -8.79 2.57 -8.93
CA LEU A 195 -9.98 3.02 -9.68
C LEU A 195 -9.84 2.74 -11.18
N SER A 196 -8.65 2.95 -11.75
CA SER A 196 -8.39 2.75 -13.18
C SER A 196 -8.65 1.31 -13.63
N LYS A 197 -8.43 0.31 -12.74
CA LYS A 197 -8.71 -1.11 -13.01
C LYS A 197 -10.17 -1.40 -13.39
N PHE A 198 -11.12 -0.55 -12.95
CA PHE A 198 -12.54 -0.70 -13.29
C PHE A 198 -12.86 -0.26 -14.73
N LYS A 199 -11.99 0.54 -15.38
CA LYS A 199 -12.12 0.97 -16.79
C LYS A 199 -13.44 1.66 -17.11
N LYS A 200 -14.04 2.33 -16.12
CA LYS A 200 -15.32 3.03 -16.25
C LYS A 200 -15.13 4.38 -16.93
N LYS A 201 -15.97 4.67 -17.93
CA LYS A 201 -15.86 5.89 -18.76
C LYS A 201 -16.11 7.16 -17.96
N GLU A 202 -17.00 7.09 -16.98
CA GLU A 202 -17.35 8.21 -16.10
C GLU A 202 -16.19 8.67 -15.19
N ASP A 203 -15.16 7.85 -15.02
CA ASP A 203 -13.99 8.20 -14.21
C ASP A 203 -12.86 8.86 -15.02
N LEU A 204 -12.95 8.83 -16.36
CA LEU A 204 -11.85 9.23 -17.24
C LEU A 204 -11.41 10.68 -17.02
N GLU A 205 -12.37 11.61 -17.04
CA GLU A 205 -12.09 13.04 -16.91
C GLU A 205 -11.60 13.39 -15.50
N PHE A 206 -12.16 12.75 -14.48
CA PHE A 206 -11.69 12.90 -13.10
C PHE A 206 -10.23 12.46 -12.97
N LEU A 207 -9.91 11.24 -13.41
CA LEU A 207 -8.55 10.68 -13.34
C LEU A 207 -7.56 11.55 -14.13
N LYS A 208 -7.92 11.98 -15.33
CA LYS A 208 -7.09 12.88 -16.15
C LYS A 208 -6.76 14.18 -15.40
N ASN A 209 -7.77 14.79 -14.78
CA ASN A 209 -7.57 16.04 -14.05
C ASN A 209 -6.68 15.84 -12.82
N THR A 210 -6.80 14.72 -12.12
CA THR A 210 -5.87 14.35 -11.05
C THR A 210 -4.45 14.15 -11.58
N PHE A 211 -4.28 13.39 -12.66
CA PHE A 211 -2.97 13.06 -13.26
C PHE A 211 -2.27 14.25 -13.92
N ASN A 212 -3.01 15.28 -14.31
CA ASN A 212 -2.44 16.49 -14.91
C ASN A 212 -1.56 17.28 -13.94
N ASN A 213 -1.78 17.10 -12.64
CA ASN A 213 -0.93 17.63 -11.59
C ASN A 213 0.19 16.62 -11.30
N LEU A 214 1.17 16.57 -12.21
CA LEU A 214 2.37 15.75 -12.03
C LEU A 214 3.12 16.28 -10.81
N GLU A 215 3.02 15.56 -9.70
CA GLU A 215 3.72 15.82 -8.44
C GLU A 215 4.79 14.74 -8.26
N ASN A 216 6.05 15.17 -8.21
CA ASN A 216 7.18 14.31 -7.84
C ASN A 216 7.27 14.28 -6.31
N PRO A 217 7.38 13.11 -5.66
CA PRO A 217 7.72 11.78 -6.20
C PRO A 217 6.57 10.77 -6.13
N CYS A 218 5.69 10.68 -7.13
CA CYS A 218 4.61 9.65 -7.18
C CYS A 218 4.07 9.37 -8.59
N GLU A 219 4.79 9.75 -9.64
CA GLU A 219 4.31 9.64 -11.02
C GLU A 219 4.16 8.18 -11.49
N ASP A 220 4.84 7.23 -10.85
CA ASP A 220 4.72 5.80 -11.13
C ASP A 220 3.27 5.31 -11.04
N TRP A 221 2.50 5.78 -10.05
CA TRP A 221 1.08 5.47 -9.90
C TRP A 221 0.23 5.99 -11.05
N ILE A 222 0.57 7.16 -11.59
CA ILE A 222 -0.09 7.72 -12.76
C ILE A 222 0.17 6.82 -13.97
N PHE A 223 1.42 6.41 -14.18
CA PHE A 223 1.76 5.55 -15.31
C PHE A 223 1.14 4.16 -15.19
N LYS A 224 1.16 3.55 -14.00
CA LYS A 224 0.42 2.30 -13.72
C LYS A 224 -1.06 2.42 -14.04
N SER A 225 -1.68 3.56 -13.70
CA SER A 225 -3.10 3.83 -14.01
C SER A 225 -3.38 3.89 -15.51
N ILE A 226 -2.50 4.55 -16.26
CA ILE A 226 -2.61 4.68 -17.72
C ILE A 226 -2.32 3.34 -18.42
N GLU A 227 -1.35 2.56 -17.93
CA GLU A 227 -1.04 1.21 -18.41
C GLU A 227 -2.26 0.27 -18.24
N GLU A 228 -2.98 0.38 -17.13
CA GLU A 228 -4.15 -0.43 -16.83
C GLU A 228 -5.38 -0.06 -17.67
N ASN A 229 -5.65 1.24 -17.80
CA ASN A 229 -6.78 1.79 -18.56
C ASN A 229 -6.31 2.79 -19.62
N PRO A 230 -5.66 2.32 -20.71
CA PRO A 230 -5.15 3.20 -21.75
C PRO A 230 -6.31 3.90 -22.45
N ASN A 231 -6.29 5.23 -22.46
CA ASN A 231 -7.27 6.06 -23.15
C ASN A 231 -6.58 7.26 -23.80
N GLU A 232 -7.02 7.67 -24.99
CA GLU A 232 -6.41 8.79 -25.73
C GLU A 232 -6.31 10.08 -24.90
N ILE A 233 -7.25 10.29 -23.98
CA ILE A 233 -7.30 11.47 -23.13
C ILE A 233 -6.11 11.59 -22.18
N TYR A 234 -5.42 10.47 -21.89
CA TYR A 234 -4.25 10.43 -21.03
C TYR A 234 -2.92 10.56 -21.79
N PHE A 235 -2.90 10.33 -23.10
CA PHE A 235 -1.66 10.39 -23.89
C PHE A 235 -0.95 11.77 -23.81
N PRO A 236 -1.67 12.91 -23.77
CA PRO A 236 -1.05 14.22 -23.54
C PRO A 236 -0.27 14.32 -22.22
N ILE A 237 -0.66 13.59 -21.17
CA ILE A 237 0.05 13.55 -19.89
C ILE A 237 1.42 12.88 -20.09
N LEU A 238 1.47 11.77 -20.84
CA LEU A 238 2.72 11.08 -21.16
C LEU A 238 3.67 11.98 -21.96
N LYS A 239 3.16 12.71 -22.95
CA LYS A 239 3.95 13.71 -23.71
C LYS A 239 4.46 14.83 -22.81
N LYS A 240 3.58 15.38 -21.95
CA LYS A 240 3.93 16.44 -20.99
C LYS A 240 5.05 16.01 -20.04
N TYR A 241 5.02 14.77 -19.54
CA TYR A 241 6.09 14.22 -18.71
C TYR A 241 7.41 14.12 -19.50
N PHE A 242 7.37 13.66 -20.76
CA PHE A 242 8.56 13.62 -21.61
C PHE A 242 9.22 14.99 -21.75
N ASP A 243 8.43 16.00 -22.11
CA ASP A 243 8.94 17.34 -22.40
C ASP A 243 9.42 18.07 -21.13
N LYS A 244 8.76 17.85 -19.99
CA LYS A 244 9.08 18.56 -18.74
C LYS A 244 10.15 17.88 -17.90
N THR A 245 10.19 16.55 -17.91
CA THR A 245 11.07 15.76 -17.05
C THR A 245 12.21 15.18 -17.86
N VAL A 246 11.89 14.49 -18.96
CA VAL A 246 12.90 13.72 -19.71
C VAL A 246 13.82 14.63 -20.52
N LYS A 247 13.27 15.43 -21.44
CA LYS A 247 14.07 16.38 -22.25
C LYS A 247 14.86 17.39 -21.42
N LYS A 248 14.32 17.77 -20.25
CA LYS A 248 14.95 18.74 -19.34
C LYS A 248 15.93 18.12 -18.35
N LYS A 249 16.19 16.81 -18.45
CA LYS A 249 17.16 16.10 -17.58
C LYS A 249 16.81 16.23 -16.08
N LYS A 250 15.52 16.20 -15.74
CA LYS A 250 15.00 16.37 -14.36
C LYS A 250 14.50 15.06 -13.73
N GLN A 251 15.00 13.93 -14.19
CA GLN A 251 14.64 12.62 -13.65
C GLN A 251 15.17 12.51 -12.21
N SER A 252 14.31 12.15 -11.25
CA SER A 252 14.66 12.07 -9.82
C SER A 252 14.84 10.65 -9.30
N SER A 253 14.28 9.63 -9.96
CA SER A 253 14.34 8.23 -9.52
C SER A 253 14.55 7.25 -10.67
N TYR A 254 14.94 6.01 -10.32
CA TYR A 254 15.15 4.92 -11.26
C TYR A 254 13.81 4.31 -11.72
N ASP A 255 12.83 4.12 -10.82
CA ASP A 255 11.64 3.31 -11.11
C ASP A 255 10.56 4.01 -11.95
N ASP A 256 10.54 5.34 -12.02
CA ASP A 256 9.52 6.10 -12.78
C ASP A 256 9.50 5.72 -14.26
N PHE A 257 10.68 5.45 -14.84
CA PHE A 257 10.81 5.16 -16.27
C PHE A 257 10.26 3.80 -16.67
N LYS A 258 10.31 2.83 -15.76
CA LYS A 258 9.79 1.50 -16.01
C LYS A 258 8.29 1.55 -16.32
N TYR A 259 7.51 2.13 -15.41
CA TYR A 259 6.07 2.24 -15.58
C TYR A 259 5.71 3.23 -16.68
N TYR A 260 6.49 4.30 -16.86
CA TYR A 260 6.31 5.25 -17.96
C TYR A 260 6.42 4.58 -19.34
N CYS A 261 7.47 3.79 -19.58
CA CYS A 261 7.66 3.09 -20.85
C CYS A 261 6.54 2.08 -21.12
N ARG A 262 6.09 1.37 -20.08
CA ARG A 262 4.97 0.43 -20.16
C ARG A 262 3.65 1.13 -20.51
N ALA A 263 3.35 2.25 -19.86
CA ALA A 263 2.18 3.07 -20.16
C ALA A 263 2.17 3.55 -21.61
N ILE A 264 3.32 3.98 -22.16
CA ILE A 264 3.43 4.35 -23.57
C ILE A 264 3.23 3.14 -24.49
N ALA A 265 3.96 2.04 -24.24
CA ALA A 265 3.93 0.85 -25.07
C ALA A 265 2.54 0.20 -25.13
N LYS A 266 1.70 0.42 -24.11
CA LYS A 266 0.32 -0.07 -24.10
C LYS A 266 -0.56 0.50 -25.23
N TYR A 267 -0.25 1.70 -25.75
CA TYR A 267 -1.06 2.35 -26.79
C TYR A 267 -0.89 1.75 -28.19
N GLN A 268 0.24 1.12 -28.49
CA GLN A 268 0.47 0.37 -29.74
C GLN A 268 0.17 1.15 -31.04
N ASN A 269 0.42 2.46 -31.02
CA ASN A 269 0.18 3.38 -32.14
C ASN A 269 1.45 4.15 -32.55
N LYS A 270 1.37 4.94 -33.63
CA LYS A 270 2.53 5.67 -34.17
C LYS A 270 3.11 6.66 -33.16
N GLU A 271 2.25 7.37 -32.43
CA GLU A 271 2.67 8.32 -31.41
C GLU A 271 3.46 7.65 -30.28
N SER A 272 3.03 6.45 -29.87
CA SER A 272 3.73 5.66 -28.85
C SER A 272 5.10 5.19 -29.32
N LEU A 273 5.22 4.72 -30.58
CA LEU A 273 6.51 4.34 -31.15
C LEU A 273 7.47 5.53 -31.23
N VAL A 274 6.97 6.70 -31.66
CA VAL A 274 7.77 7.93 -31.71
C VAL A 274 8.31 8.25 -30.33
N LEU A 275 7.43 8.28 -29.32
CA LEU A 275 7.84 8.64 -27.96
C LEU A 275 8.82 7.64 -27.35
N LEU A 276 8.60 6.33 -27.54
CA LEU A 276 9.56 5.28 -27.14
C LEU A 276 10.91 5.41 -27.84
N THR A 277 10.90 5.85 -29.11
CA THR A 277 12.14 6.09 -29.86
C THR A 277 12.87 7.34 -29.35
N GLU A 278 12.16 8.40 -29.00
CA GLU A 278 12.76 9.62 -28.44
C GLU A 278 13.37 9.39 -27.05
N ILE A 279 12.83 8.46 -26.25
CA ILE A 279 13.44 7.99 -25.00
C ILE A 279 14.83 7.37 -25.25
N LEU A 280 15.09 6.86 -26.45
CA LEU A 280 16.39 6.29 -26.82
C LEU A 280 17.36 7.32 -27.40
N ASP A 281 17.06 8.61 -27.28
CA ASP A 281 18.01 9.68 -27.62
C ASP A 281 18.89 10.02 -26.41
N LYS A 282 20.18 9.67 -26.52
CA LYS A 282 21.19 9.93 -25.48
C LYS A 282 21.26 11.39 -25.04
N LYS A 283 20.90 12.35 -25.90
CA LYS A 283 20.96 13.78 -25.57
C LYS A 283 20.01 14.17 -24.42
N ASN A 284 18.97 13.37 -24.17
CA ASN A 284 17.97 13.61 -23.14
C ASN A 284 18.44 13.22 -21.73
N TYR A 285 19.68 12.73 -21.58
CA TYR A 285 20.20 12.26 -20.29
C TYR A 285 21.47 13.00 -19.88
N PRO A 286 21.66 13.26 -18.58
CA PRO A 286 22.91 13.83 -18.07
C PRO A 286 24.03 12.78 -18.12
N ASP A 287 23.74 11.53 -17.76
CA ASP A 287 24.72 10.45 -17.67
C ASP A 287 24.40 9.25 -18.57
N THR A 288 25.45 8.52 -18.97
CA THR A 288 25.34 7.33 -19.82
C THR A 288 24.71 6.13 -19.13
N TRP A 289 24.75 6.07 -17.80
CA TRP A 289 24.17 4.96 -17.05
C TRP A 289 22.63 5.02 -17.09
N TYR A 290 22.03 6.22 -16.95
CA TYR A 290 20.58 6.43 -17.11
C TYR A 290 20.10 5.95 -18.47
N PHE A 291 20.89 6.23 -19.51
CA PHE A 291 20.56 5.84 -20.87
C PHE A 291 20.43 4.31 -21.02
N LYS A 292 21.40 3.52 -20.54
CA LYS A 292 21.36 2.05 -20.63
C LYS A 292 20.13 1.49 -19.91
N TYR A 293 19.86 1.98 -18.72
CA TYR A 293 18.69 1.58 -17.94
C TYR A 293 17.36 1.88 -18.68
N ASN A 294 17.30 3.00 -19.41
CA ASN A 294 16.14 3.34 -20.22
C ASN A 294 16.02 2.50 -21.50
N GLU A 295 17.14 2.09 -22.12
CA GLU A 295 17.11 1.12 -23.22
C GLU A 295 16.47 -0.21 -22.74
N GLU A 296 16.83 -0.68 -21.54
CA GLU A 296 16.24 -1.88 -20.93
C GLU A 296 14.75 -1.70 -20.64
N ASN A 297 14.32 -0.57 -20.09
CA ASN A 297 12.91 -0.29 -19.82
C ASN A 297 12.06 -0.24 -21.09
N VAL A 298 12.54 0.41 -22.16
CA VAL A 298 11.86 0.42 -23.45
C VAL A 298 11.76 -1.00 -24.00
N PHE A 299 12.85 -1.77 -23.97
CA PHE A 299 12.87 -3.16 -24.44
C PHE A 299 11.87 -4.04 -23.68
N ARG A 300 11.89 -3.99 -22.34
CA ARG A 300 10.95 -4.74 -21.49
C ARG A 300 9.50 -4.33 -21.75
N ALA A 301 9.23 -3.04 -21.93
CA ALA A 301 7.88 -2.53 -22.19
C ALA A 301 7.31 -3.04 -23.53
N ILE A 302 8.07 -2.95 -24.63
CA ILE A 302 7.62 -3.44 -25.94
C ILE A 302 7.62 -4.98 -26.02
N HIS A 303 8.43 -5.66 -25.20
CA HIS A 303 8.33 -7.12 -25.02
C HIS A 303 7.05 -7.52 -24.29
N LYS A 304 6.66 -6.79 -23.24
CA LYS A 304 5.42 -7.02 -22.50
C LYS A 304 4.18 -6.74 -23.38
N TYR A 305 4.24 -5.68 -24.19
CA TYR A 305 3.14 -5.23 -25.05
C TYR A 305 3.46 -5.40 -26.54
N LYS A 306 3.86 -6.61 -26.94
CA LYS A 306 4.23 -6.93 -28.33
C LYS A 306 3.17 -6.45 -29.31
N ALA A 307 3.62 -5.75 -30.34
CA ALA A 307 2.79 -5.26 -31.43
C ALA A 307 3.63 -5.14 -32.70
N PRO A 308 3.04 -5.34 -33.90
CA PRO A 308 3.77 -5.23 -35.17
C PRO A 308 4.51 -3.90 -35.33
N ILE A 309 3.95 -2.81 -34.80
CA ILE A 309 4.55 -1.47 -34.86
C ILE A 309 5.86 -1.35 -34.06
N TYR A 310 6.14 -2.27 -33.12
CA TYR A 310 7.36 -2.27 -32.31
C TYR A 310 8.42 -3.27 -32.78
N GLU A 311 8.14 -4.09 -33.81
CA GLU A 311 9.04 -5.19 -34.22
C GLU A 311 10.45 -4.71 -34.60
N ASP A 312 10.57 -3.64 -35.37
CA ASP A 312 11.88 -3.09 -35.75
C ASP A 312 12.64 -2.55 -34.55
N LEU A 313 11.93 -1.91 -33.62
CA LEU A 313 12.51 -1.41 -32.38
C LEU A 313 12.98 -2.57 -31.48
N TYR A 314 12.18 -3.64 -31.38
CA TYR A 314 12.52 -4.84 -30.63
C TYR A 314 13.78 -5.51 -31.19
N LYS A 315 13.84 -5.73 -32.52
CA LYS A 315 15.01 -6.31 -33.20
C LYS A 315 16.27 -5.46 -33.02
N LYS A 316 16.11 -4.14 -33.00
CA LYS A 316 17.23 -3.19 -32.76
C LYS A 316 17.75 -3.24 -31.32
N LEU A 317 16.86 -3.44 -30.33
CA LEU A 317 17.24 -3.41 -28.91
C LEU A 317 17.71 -4.77 -28.39
N LYS A 318 17.10 -5.88 -28.82
CA LYS A 318 17.40 -7.23 -28.32
C LYS A 318 18.90 -7.57 -28.27
N PRO A 319 19.73 -7.31 -29.31
CA PRO A 319 21.14 -7.65 -29.28
C PRO A 319 21.98 -6.84 -28.26
N LYS A 320 21.42 -5.77 -27.70
CA LYS A 320 22.08 -4.93 -26.70
C LYS A 320 21.79 -5.36 -25.25
N MET A 321 20.83 -6.26 -25.05
CA MET A 321 20.37 -6.64 -23.72
C MET A 321 21.35 -7.61 -23.07
N SER A 322 21.61 -7.45 -21.78
CA SER A 322 22.45 -8.37 -21.01
C SER A 322 21.77 -9.74 -20.85
N GLU A 323 22.57 -10.76 -20.54
CA GLU A 323 22.06 -12.10 -20.21
C GLU A 323 21.04 -12.03 -19.06
N TYR A 324 21.33 -11.23 -18.03
CA TYR A 324 20.41 -10.99 -16.91
C TYR A 324 19.06 -10.42 -17.38
N VAL A 325 19.05 -9.43 -18.26
CA VAL A 325 17.79 -8.87 -18.78
C VAL A 325 16.97 -9.94 -19.50
N MET A 326 17.64 -10.78 -20.30
CA MET A 326 16.99 -11.84 -21.05
C MET A 326 16.48 -12.98 -20.16
N GLU A 327 17.23 -13.38 -19.14
CA GLU A 327 16.84 -14.44 -18.19
C GLU A 327 15.58 -14.09 -17.40
N TYR A 328 15.44 -12.81 -17.04
CA TYR A 328 14.34 -12.29 -16.22
C TYR A 328 13.32 -11.49 -17.06
N LEU A 329 13.28 -11.69 -18.38
CA LEU A 329 12.42 -10.91 -19.26
C LEU A 329 10.93 -11.20 -19.06
N ASP A 330 10.59 -12.47 -18.81
CA ASP A 330 9.22 -12.95 -18.63
C ASP A 330 8.83 -13.14 -17.15
N LYS A 331 9.76 -12.90 -16.22
CA LYS A 331 9.48 -12.99 -14.78
C LYS A 331 8.87 -11.67 -14.28
N PRO A 332 7.87 -11.72 -13.39
CA PRO A 332 7.39 -10.51 -12.74
C PRO A 332 8.52 -9.91 -11.90
N ASP A 333 8.61 -8.58 -11.90
CA ASP A 333 9.54 -7.89 -11.01
C ASP A 333 9.09 -8.09 -9.55
N TYR A 334 10.04 -8.13 -8.61
CA TYR A 334 9.74 -8.35 -7.19
C TYR A 334 8.65 -7.39 -6.67
N ASN A 335 8.73 -6.10 -7.05
CA ASN A 335 7.78 -5.05 -6.67
C ASN A 335 6.39 -5.17 -7.35
N GLU A 336 6.18 -6.16 -8.22
CA GLU A 336 4.88 -6.43 -8.89
C GLU A 336 4.19 -7.69 -8.34
N SER A 337 4.81 -8.37 -7.39
CA SER A 337 4.20 -9.50 -6.71
C SER A 337 3.09 -8.99 -5.80
N LYS A 338 1.84 -9.30 -6.13
CA LYS A 338 0.68 -8.97 -5.29
C LYS A 338 0.81 -9.62 -3.93
N THR A 339 0.66 -8.82 -2.88
CA THR A 339 0.70 -9.29 -1.49
C THR A 339 -0.68 -9.71 -0.99
N TRP A 340 -1.76 -9.20 -1.59
CA TRP A 340 -3.16 -9.42 -1.15
C TRP A 340 -4.02 -10.36 -2.02
#